data_AF-A0A9P6XQM4-F1
#
_entry.id   AF-A0A9P6XQM4-F1
#
_cell.length_a   1.000
_cell.length_b   1.000
_cell.length_c   1.000
_cell.angle_alpha   90.00
_cell.angle_beta   90.00
_cell.angle_gamma   90.00
#
_symmetry.space_group_name_H-M   'P 1'
#
loop_
_entity.id
_entity.type
_entity.pdbx_description
1 polymer ?
#
loop_
_entity_poly.entity_id
_entity_poly.type
_entity_poly.pdbx_seq_one_letter_code
_entity_poly.pdbx_strand_id
1 'polypeptide(L)'
;MVHRSIPPPQWLYFLQCHFQNVMTDLRSLETATFRRGATTHSTIDYIYLSLDMSINYVAADVEFLNPEWTDHALLQVTLKADLLFDTGPGLWRANPVYSDSQNCPNVL
;
A
#
# COMPACT_ATOMS: atom_id res chain seq x y z
N MET A 1 -12.25 6.85 -27.72
CA MET A 1 -13.09 7.50 -26.69
C MET A 1 -12.84 6.76 -25.39
N VAL A 2 -12.02 7.30 -24.48
CA VAL A 2 -11.68 6.62 -23.22
C VAL A 2 -12.73 7.02 -22.20
N HIS A 3 -13.58 6.08 -21.79
CA HIS A 3 -14.47 6.28 -20.66
C HIS A 3 -13.59 6.46 -19.43
N ARG A 4 -13.43 7.69 -18.94
CA ARG A 4 -12.85 7.91 -17.61
C ARG A 4 -13.87 7.39 -16.61
N SER A 5 -13.65 6.17 -16.13
CA SER A 5 -14.39 5.60 -15.02
C SER A 5 -14.09 6.46 -13.79
N ILE A 6 -15.04 7.30 -13.39
CA ILE A 6 -14.91 8.07 -12.14
C ILE A 6 -15.14 7.07 -11.00
N PRO A 7 -14.21 6.92 -10.05
CA PRO A 7 -14.40 6.01 -8.94
C PRO A 7 -15.65 6.41 -8.12
N PRO A 8 -16.41 5.44 -7.56
CA PRO A 8 -17.63 5.74 -6.83
C PRO A 8 -17.37 6.75 -5.69
N PRO A 9 -18.18 7.82 -5.56
CA PRO A 9 -17.94 8.87 -4.55
C PRO A 9 -17.85 8.34 -3.12
N GLN A 10 -18.67 7.35 -2.78
CA GLN A 10 -18.65 6.71 -1.46
C GLN A 10 -17.34 5.97 -1.16
N TRP A 11 -16.71 5.40 -2.19
CA TRP A 11 -15.43 4.72 -2.05
C TRP A 11 -14.29 5.72 -1.89
N LEU A 12 -14.31 6.81 -2.67
CA LEU A 12 -13.36 7.91 -2.50
C LEU A 12 -13.46 8.52 -1.09
N TYR A 13 -14.68 8.78 -0.62
CA TYR A 13 -14.92 9.30 0.72
C TYR A 13 -14.38 8.35 1.80
N PHE A 14 -14.66 7.05 1.68
CA PHE A 14 -14.12 6.04 2.59
C PHE A 14 -12.58 6.05 2.62
N LEU A 15 -11.92 6.08 1.47
CA LEU A 15 -10.46 6.17 1.42
C LEU A 15 -9.95 7.45 2.10
N GLN A 16 -10.55 8.60 1.79
CA GLN A 16 -10.13 9.89 2.35
C GLN A 16 -10.32 9.99 3.87
N CYS A 17 -11.33 9.32 4.43
CA CYS A 17 -11.60 9.36 5.86
C CYS A 17 -10.79 8.36 6.68
N HIS A 18 -10.38 7.24 6.08
CA HIS A 18 -9.80 6.11 6.82
C HIS A 18 -8.36 5.79 6.44
N PHE A 19 -7.85 6.35 5.34
CA PHE A 19 -6.54 6.03 4.83
C PHE A 19 -5.76 7.28 4.38
N GLN A 20 -4.45 7.20 4.52
CA GLN A 20 -3.51 8.19 4.01
C GLN A 20 -2.85 7.65 2.75
N ASN A 21 -2.92 8.42 1.65
CA ASN A 21 -2.15 8.14 0.46
C ASN A 21 -0.67 8.50 0.74
N VAL A 22 0.20 7.50 0.88
CA VAL A 22 1.62 7.77 1.17
C VAL A 22 2.43 8.16 -0.05
N MET A 23 1.85 8.04 -1.24
CA MET A 23 2.51 8.48 -2.48
C MET A 23 2.52 10.00 -2.65
N THR A 24 1.79 10.75 -1.81
CA THR A 24 1.84 12.22 -1.83
C THR A 24 3.18 12.78 -1.38
N ASP A 25 3.96 12.00 -0.63
CA ASP A 25 5.29 12.40 -0.14
C ASP A 25 6.38 12.23 -1.21
N LEU A 26 6.05 11.61 -2.34
CA LEU A 26 6.94 11.53 -3.48
C LEU A 26 7.14 12.94 -4.04
N ARG A 27 8.38 13.27 -4.41
CA ARG A 27 8.82 14.62 -4.81
C ARG A 27 8.04 15.22 -6.00
N SER A 28 7.23 14.42 -6.68
CA SER A 28 6.32 14.84 -7.75
C SER A 28 4.90 14.42 -7.43
N LEU A 29 3.98 15.40 -7.47
CA LEU A 29 2.53 15.22 -7.36
C LEU A 29 1.97 14.27 -8.44
N GLU A 30 2.74 14.02 -9.50
CA GLU A 30 2.42 13.18 -10.65
C GLU A 30 3.47 12.10 -10.87
N THR A 31 3.86 11.38 -9.81
CA THR A 31 4.77 10.23 -9.97
C THR A 31 4.05 9.13 -10.76
N ALA A 32 4.46 8.94 -12.00
CA ALA A 32 3.87 7.94 -12.89
C ALA A 32 4.20 6.52 -12.37
N THR A 33 3.17 5.68 -12.30
CA THR A 33 3.28 4.27 -11.89
C THR A 33 3.09 3.31 -13.05
N PHE A 34 2.67 3.83 -14.20
CA PHE A 34 2.49 3.09 -15.43
C PHE A 34 3.11 3.86 -16.60
N ARG A 35 3.72 3.13 -17.53
CA ARG A 35 4.24 3.68 -18.79
C ARG A 35 3.93 2.76 -19.97
N ARG A 36 3.46 3.33 -21.08
CA ARG A 36 3.28 2.59 -22.34
C ARG A 36 4.04 3.28 -23.46
N GLY A 37 5.06 2.59 -23.98
CA GLY A 37 5.98 3.16 -24.95
C GLY A 37 6.74 4.36 -24.37
N ALA A 38 7.16 5.28 -25.25
CA ALA A 38 7.99 6.42 -24.87
C ALA A 38 7.20 7.65 -24.38
N THR A 39 5.87 7.67 -24.55
CA THR A 39 5.08 8.91 -24.43
C THR A 39 3.89 8.81 -23.49
N THR A 40 3.42 7.61 -23.16
CA THR A 40 2.27 7.44 -22.29
C THR A 40 2.75 7.16 -20.88
N HIS A 41 2.48 8.08 -19.96
CA HIS A 41 2.76 7.93 -18.53
C HIS A 41 1.49 8.28 -17.75
N SER A 42 1.16 7.48 -16.74
CA SER A 42 0.03 7.75 -15.86
C SER A 42 0.25 7.16 -14.47
N THR A 43 -0.44 7.72 -13.48
CA THR A 43 -0.53 7.14 -12.15
C THR A 43 -1.84 6.37 -12.04
N ILE A 44 -1.77 5.05 -11.92
CA ILE A 44 -2.94 4.17 -11.78
C ILE A 44 -2.83 3.22 -10.59
N ASP A 45 -1.62 3.01 -10.08
CA ASP A 45 -1.33 2.28 -8.86
C ASP A 45 -1.11 3.26 -7.69
N TYR A 46 -1.63 2.92 -6.51
CA TYR A 46 -1.57 3.75 -5.31
C TYR A 46 -1.30 2.90 -4.06
N ILE A 47 -0.53 3.44 -3.10
CA ILE A 47 -0.40 2.87 -1.75
C ILE A 47 -1.13 3.76 -0.76
N TYR A 48 -2.09 3.18 -0.05
CA TYR A 48 -2.82 3.79 1.04
C TYR A 48 -2.51 3.03 2.34
N LEU A 49 -2.16 3.76 3.40
CA LEU A 49 -2.01 3.22 4.75
C LEU A 49 -3.20 3.61 5.61
N SER A 50 -3.63 2.73 6.50
CA SER A 50 -4.58 3.12 7.54
C SER A 50 -3.95 4.14 8.50
N LEU A 51 -4.76 4.97 9.14
CA LEU A 51 -4.28 6.06 9.99
C LEU A 51 -3.44 5.58 11.20
N ASP A 52 -3.67 4.36 11.68
CA ASP A 52 -2.89 3.73 12.74
C ASP A 52 -1.52 3.23 12.24
N MET A 53 -1.45 2.69 11.03
CA MET A 53 -0.20 2.26 10.40
C MET A 53 0.65 3.44 9.92
N SER A 54 0.03 4.56 9.54
CA SER A 54 0.77 5.72 9.02
C SER A 54 1.67 6.39 10.08
N ILE A 55 1.42 6.15 11.38
CA ILE A 55 2.32 6.57 12.47
C ILE A 55 3.72 5.94 12.31
N ASN A 56 3.77 4.73 11.75
CA ASN A 56 4.99 3.97 11.52
C ASN A 56 5.59 4.20 10.13
N TYR A 57 5.02 5.10 9.32
CA TYR A 57 5.53 5.37 7.99
C TYR A 57 6.92 6.02 8.03
N VAL A 58 7.84 5.51 7.21
CA VAL A 58 9.20 6.04 7.07
C VAL A 58 9.39 6.69 5.70
N ALA A 59 9.07 5.98 4.64
CA ALA A 59 9.26 6.44 3.26
C ALA A 59 8.44 5.63 2.26
N ALA A 60 8.12 6.24 1.12
CA ALA A 60 7.61 5.57 -0.07
C ALA A 60 8.57 5.82 -1.25
N ASP A 61 8.61 4.88 -2.18
CA ASP A 61 9.43 5.01 -3.40
C ASP A 61 8.74 4.38 -4.61
N VAL A 62 9.11 4.83 -5.81
CA VAL A 62 8.58 4.35 -7.08
C VAL A 62 9.72 4.20 -8.08
N GLU A 63 9.95 2.98 -8.52
CA GLU A 63 11.02 2.65 -9.46
C GLU A 63 10.49 1.91 -10.68
N PHE A 64 10.78 2.41 -11.88
CA PHE A 64 10.51 1.63 -13.09
C PHE A 64 11.59 0.56 -13.31
N LEU A 65 11.16 -0.70 -13.34
CA LEU A 65 12.02 -1.84 -13.66
C LEU A 65 12.27 -1.95 -15.17
N ASN A 66 12.90 -3.05 -15.62
CA ASN A 66 13.10 -3.30 -17.05
C ASN A 66 11.74 -3.28 -17.80
N PRO A 67 11.56 -2.42 -18.82
CA PRO A 67 10.31 -2.34 -19.57
C PRO A 67 9.92 -3.62 -20.32
N GLU A 68 10.86 -4.55 -20.55
CA GLU A 68 10.56 -5.86 -21.14
C GLU A 68 9.81 -6.79 -20.16
N TRP A 69 9.85 -6.50 -18.86
CA TRP A 69 9.21 -7.32 -17.83
C TRP A 69 7.84 -6.78 -17.43
N THR A 70 7.72 -5.45 -17.34
CA THR A 70 6.49 -4.80 -16.92
C THR A 70 6.43 -3.34 -17.41
N ASP A 71 5.23 -2.90 -17.75
CA ASP A 71 4.89 -1.50 -18.00
C ASP A 71 4.55 -0.72 -16.71
N HIS A 72 4.52 -1.40 -15.55
CA HIS A 72 4.31 -0.80 -14.24
C HIS A 72 5.62 -0.54 -13.47
N ALA A 73 5.60 0.47 -12.63
CA ALA A 73 6.64 0.73 -11.65
C ALA A 73 6.49 -0.22 -10.44
N LEU A 74 7.62 -0.55 -9.82
CA LEU A 74 7.65 -1.12 -8.49
C LEU A 74 7.37 -0.01 -7.48
N LEU A 75 6.30 -0.17 -6.70
CA LEU A 75 5.96 0.74 -5.61
C LEU A 75 6.42 0.12 -4.29
N GLN A 76 7.14 0.91 -3.49
CA GLN A 76 7.66 0.49 -2.19
C GLN A 76 7.14 1.39 -1.08
N VAL A 77 6.85 0.80 0.07
CA VAL A 77 6.62 1.51 1.32
C VAL A 77 7.51 0.91 2.40
N THR A 78 8.18 1.77 3.15
CA THR A 78 8.98 1.39 4.32
C THR A 78 8.24 1.81 5.57
N LEU A 79 8.01 0.85 6.46
CA LEU A 79 7.38 1.05 7.76
C LEU A 79 8.38 0.70 8.85
N LYS A 80 8.39 1.47 9.93
CA LYS A 80 9.11 1.16 11.14
C LYS A 80 8.23 0.25 11.99
N ALA A 81 8.64 -1.00 12.18
CA ALA A 81 7.97 -1.91 13.10
C ALA A 81 8.36 -1.56 14.55
N ASP A 82 7.90 -0.41 15.06
CA ASP A 82 7.99 -0.07 16.48
C ASP A 82 6.94 -0.86 17.25
N LEU A 83 7.14 -2.16 17.30
CA LEU A 83 6.33 -3.03 18.14
C LEU A 83 6.81 -2.80 19.56
N LEU A 84 5.96 -2.19 20.40
CA LEU A 84 6.22 -1.90 21.81
C LEU A 84 6.55 -3.15 22.66
N PHE A 85 6.50 -4.34 22.07
CA PHE A 85 6.73 -5.62 22.71
C PHE A 85 7.66 -6.48 21.86
N ASP A 86 8.48 -7.29 22.51
CA ASP A 86 9.38 -8.26 21.88
C ASP A 86 8.54 -9.20 20.99
N THR A 87 8.62 -9.02 19.68
CA THR A 87 7.76 -9.77 18.76
C THR A 87 8.46 -11.03 18.36
N GLY A 88 7.97 -12.14 18.92
CA GLY A 88 8.38 -13.47 18.51
C GLY A 88 8.19 -13.68 16.99
N PRO A 89 8.84 -14.70 16.41
CA PRO A 89 9.03 -14.88 14.95
C PRO A 89 7.75 -15.03 14.09
N GLY A 90 6.56 -14.93 14.68
CA GLY A 90 5.27 -15.16 14.03
C GLY A 90 4.38 -13.94 13.84
N LEU A 91 4.72 -12.75 14.37
CA LEU A 91 3.72 -11.66 14.45
C LEU A 91 3.41 -11.02 13.09
N TRP A 92 4.34 -11.03 12.15
CA TRP A 92 4.06 -10.62 10.76
C TRP A 92 3.04 -11.54 10.06
N ARG A 93 2.78 -12.74 10.60
CA ARG A 93 1.73 -13.67 10.15
C ARG A 93 0.46 -13.58 10.99
N ALA A 94 0.49 -12.93 12.15
CA ALA A 94 -0.62 -12.91 13.09
C ALA A 94 -1.48 -11.66 12.84
N ASN A 95 -2.63 -11.84 12.20
CA ASN A 95 -3.71 -10.88 12.28
C ASN A 95 -4.19 -10.83 13.75
N PRO A 96 -4.17 -9.67 14.43
CA PRO A 96 -4.58 -9.54 15.83
C PRO A 96 -5.99 -10.09 16.11
N VAL A 97 -6.86 -10.10 15.10
CA VAL A 97 -8.23 -10.63 15.18
C VAL A 97 -8.26 -12.13 15.44
N TYR A 98 -7.21 -12.89 15.07
CA TYR A 98 -7.16 -14.34 15.25
C TYR A 98 -6.31 -14.80 16.44
N SER A 99 -5.47 -13.93 17.00
CA SER A 99 -4.63 -14.24 18.16
C SER A 99 -5.41 -14.38 19.47
N ASP A 100 -6.66 -13.91 19.53
CA ASP A 100 -7.53 -14.05 20.71
C ASP A 100 -8.41 -15.32 20.70
N SER A 101 -8.23 -16.21 19.73
CA SER A 101 -8.93 -17.50 19.74
C SER A 101 -8.29 -18.47 20.75
N GLN A 102 -8.74 -18.43 22.01
CA GLN A 102 -8.51 -19.48 23.03
C GLN A 102 -9.19 -20.81 22.68
N ASN A 103 -9.15 -21.27 21.44
CA ASN A 103 -9.77 -22.54 21.07
C ASN A 103 -9.04 -23.22 19.89
N CYS A 104 -7.80 -23.65 20.13
CA CYS A 104 -7.25 -24.79 19.41
C CYS A 104 -7.55 -26.05 20.24
N PRO A 105 -8.46 -26.96 19.83
CA PRO A 105 -8.54 -28.25 20.47
C PRO A 105 -7.29 -29.05 20.09
N ASN A 106 -6.54 -29.44 21.12
CA ASN A 106 -5.42 -30.38 21.01
C ASN A 106 -5.92 -31.66 20.32
N VAL A 107 -5.37 -31.94 19.13
CA VAL A 107 -5.48 -33.27 18.53
C VAL A 107 -4.11 -33.93 18.70
N LEU A 108 -4.08 -34.91 19.60
CA LEU A 108 -3.05 -35.94 19.67
C LEU A 108 -3.12 -36.84 18.42
#